data_AF-A0A835M591-F1
#
_entry.id   AF-A0A835M591-F1
#
_cell.length_a   1.000
_cell.length_b   1.000
_cell.length_c   1.000
_cell.angle_alpha   90.00
_cell.angle_beta   90.00
_cell.angle_gamma   90.00
#
_symmetry.space_group_name_H-M   'P 1'
#
loop_
_entity.id
_entity.type
_entity.pdbx_description
1 polymer ?
#
loop_
_entity_poly.entity_id
_entity_poly.type
_entity_poly.pdbx_seq_one_letter_code
_entity_poly.pdbx_strand_id
1 'polypeptide(L)'
;MMKGESKKDLQETGDRLVGFAGALNLPFEFHAVVDRLEDVRLWMLHVKEKESVAVNCILQLHKMLYDESGGVLRDFLGLIRSTNPMVVLMAEQEAKHNVPLLELRVSNSLEYYSAVFDSIDASLPLNSSVRIKIEEMFAKEIRNIVAFEGSDRFERHESFAEWRKLMVNNGFRNMGIGDREMLQSRMLLKMYSCEKYSLVKQGEDGAGLTLCWQEQPLYTVSAWTPIDVAGSSSSVSQP
;
A
#
# COMPACT_ATOMS: atom_id res chain seq x y z
N MET A 1 4.13 12.70 -4.08
CA MET A 1 2.69 13.00 -4.01
C MET A 1 2.09 12.31 -2.80
N MET A 2 1.20 12.97 -2.06
CA MET A 2 0.42 12.38 -0.97
C MET A 2 -1.07 12.66 -1.21
N LYS A 3 -1.92 11.66 -1.00
CA LYS A 3 -3.39 11.74 -1.13
C LYS A 3 -4.01 11.98 0.25
N GLY A 4 -5.07 12.78 0.31
CA GLY A 4 -5.80 13.12 1.54
C GLY A 4 -7.29 13.37 1.26
N GLU A 5 -8.12 13.29 2.30
CA GLU A 5 -9.59 13.34 2.20
C GLU A 5 -10.14 14.74 1.92
N SER A 6 -9.36 15.79 2.24
CA SER A 6 -9.69 17.16 1.90
C SER A 6 -8.48 17.94 1.39
N LYS A 7 -8.73 18.89 0.49
CA LYS A 7 -7.70 19.84 0.00
C LYS A 7 -7.00 20.56 1.14
N LYS A 8 -7.75 20.89 2.20
CA LYS A 8 -7.24 21.60 3.38
C LYS A 8 -6.22 20.74 4.13
N ASP A 9 -6.52 19.47 4.39
CA ASP A 9 -5.62 18.57 5.12
C ASP A 9 -4.31 18.34 4.36
N LEU A 10 -4.39 18.24 3.03
CA LEU A 10 -3.20 18.13 2.19
C LEU A 10 -2.35 19.40 2.19
N GLN A 11 -2.97 20.58 2.18
CA GLN A 11 -2.25 21.84 2.29
C GLN A 11 -1.54 21.95 3.65
N GLU A 12 -2.25 21.66 4.75
CA GLU A 12 -1.64 21.67 6.09
C GLU A 12 -0.49 20.65 6.22
N THR A 13 -0.64 19.48 5.60
CA THR A 13 0.43 18.48 5.56
C THR A 13 1.63 18.97 4.76
N GLY A 14 1.39 19.59 3.59
CA GLY A 14 2.42 20.20 2.78
C GLY A 14 3.20 21.27 3.53
N ASP A 15 2.52 22.19 4.21
CA ASP A 15 3.13 23.27 4.99
C ASP A 15 4.03 22.72 6.10
N ARG A 16 3.57 21.67 6.81
CA ARG A 16 4.36 21.00 7.86
C ARG A 16 5.61 20.32 7.29
N LEU A 17 5.49 19.65 6.14
CA LEU A 17 6.63 19.00 5.48
C LEU A 17 7.65 20.01 4.97
N VAL A 18 7.20 21.12 4.38
CA VAL A 18 8.07 22.23 3.94
C VAL A 18 8.80 22.84 5.13
N GLY A 19 8.10 23.12 6.23
CA GLY A 19 8.71 23.64 7.45
C GLY A 19 9.77 22.69 8.03
N PHE A 20 9.47 21.39 8.07
CA PHE A 20 10.40 20.37 8.56
C PHE A 20 11.65 20.24 7.66
N ALA A 21 11.47 20.22 6.33
CA ALA A 21 12.59 20.21 5.39
C ALA A 21 13.46 21.46 5.50
N GLY A 22 12.84 22.64 5.70
CA GLY A 22 13.56 23.90 5.93
C GLY A 22 14.42 23.88 7.20
N ALA A 23 13.92 23.26 8.29
CA ALA A 23 14.70 23.09 9.52
C ALA A 23 15.93 22.19 9.35
N LEU A 24 15.90 21.28 8.37
CA LEU A 24 17.03 20.41 7.99
C LEU A 24 17.86 20.98 6.84
N ASN A 25 17.53 22.18 6.35
CA ASN A 25 18.16 22.82 5.19
C ASN A 25 18.11 21.95 3.92
N LEU A 26 17.00 21.23 3.72
CA LEU A 26 16.77 20.38 2.56
C LEU A 26 15.89 21.10 1.52
N PRO A 27 16.28 21.11 0.23
CA PRO A 27 15.40 21.59 -0.83
C PRO A 27 14.22 20.62 -0.98
N PHE A 28 13.00 21.13 -0.83
CA PHE A 28 11.79 20.32 -0.82
C PHE A 28 10.60 21.07 -1.42
N GLU A 29 9.83 20.37 -2.26
CA GLU A 29 8.58 20.84 -2.83
C GLU A 29 7.47 19.81 -2.55
N PHE A 30 6.28 20.28 -2.23
CA PHE A 30 5.11 19.44 -2.02
C PHE A 30 4.03 19.75 -3.05
N HIS A 31 3.66 18.75 -3.84
CA HIS A 31 2.61 18.83 -4.85
C HIS A 31 1.43 17.95 -4.43
N ALA A 32 0.31 18.59 -4.09
CA ALA A 32 -0.92 17.94 -3.64
C ALA A 32 -1.83 17.63 -4.83
N VAL A 33 -2.37 16.41 -4.88
CA VAL A 33 -3.39 15.99 -5.86
C VAL A 33 -4.61 15.52 -5.09
N VAL A 34 -5.75 16.17 -5.33
CA VAL A 34 -7.03 15.88 -4.69
C VAL A 34 -7.94 15.25 -5.73
N ASP A 35 -7.79 13.94 -5.92
CA ASP A 35 -8.60 13.19 -6.88
C ASP A 35 -8.77 11.73 -6.47
N ARG A 36 -9.73 11.04 -7.09
CA ARG A 36 -9.81 9.58 -7.00
C ARG A 36 -8.62 9.00 -7.75
N LEU A 37 -8.10 7.85 -7.29
CA LEU A 37 -6.88 7.29 -7.90
C LEU A 37 -7.07 6.94 -9.39
N GLU A 38 -8.28 6.52 -9.77
CA GLU A 38 -8.69 6.27 -11.16
C GLU A 38 -8.77 7.55 -12.03
N ASP A 39 -8.89 8.72 -11.41
CA ASP A 39 -8.96 10.02 -12.10
C ASP A 39 -7.59 10.70 -12.21
N VAL A 40 -6.56 10.19 -11.51
CA VAL A 40 -5.20 10.72 -11.61
C VAL A 40 -4.67 10.56 -13.03
N ARG A 41 -3.98 11.59 -13.51
CA ARG A 41 -3.33 11.64 -14.83
C ARG A 41 -1.85 11.96 -14.68
N LEU A 42 -1.04 11.55 -15.65
CA LEU A 42 0.42 11.75 -15.61
C LEU A 42 0.82 13.21 -15.40
N TRP A 43 0.15 14.15 -16.07
CA TRP A 43 0.44 15.58 -15.95
C TRP A 43 0.18 16.13 -14.55
N MET A 44 -0.69 15.50 -13.74
CA MET A 44 -0.94 15.89 -12.34
C MET A 44 0.21 15.50 -11.41
N LEU A 45 1.08 14.58 -11.84
CA LEU A 45 2.19 14.06 -11.01
C LEU A 45 3.44 14.94 -11.10
N HIS A 46 3.49 15.87 -12.05
CA HIS A 46 4.62 16.80 -12.25
C HIS A 46 6.00 16.12 -12.34
N VAL A 47 6.06 14.89 -12.89
CA VAL A 47 7.33 14.17 -13.07
C VAL A 47 8.20 14.91 -14.07
N LYS A 48 9.41 15.30 -13.66
CA LYS A 48 10.37 16.00 -14.52
C LYS A 48 11.35 15.01 -15.14
N GLU A 49 11.84 15.34 -16.33
CA GLU A 49 12.93 14.56 -16.94
C GLU A 49 14.17 14.57 -16.03
N LYS A 50 14.86 13.43 -15.97
CA LYS A 50 16.09 13.19 -15.17
C LYS A 50 15.88 13.09 -13.65
N GLU A 51 14.65 13.16 -13.16
CA GLU A 51 14.37 12.85 -11.75
C GLU A 51 14.21 11.34 -11.53
N SER A 52 14.71 10.86 -10.38
CA SER A 52 14.45 9.49 -9.93
C SER A 52 13.06 9.42 -9.29
N VAL A 53 12.19 8.57 -9.82
CA VAL A 53 10.83 8.40 -9.30
C VAL A 53 10.74 7.20 -8.37
N ALA A 54 10.18 7.40 -7.18
CA ALA A 54 9.75 6.34 -6.27
C ALA A 54 8.25 6.48 -6.02
N VAL A 55 7.51 5.37 -6.12
CA VAL A 55 6.07 5.32 -5.88
C VAL A 55 5.81 4.53 -4.60
N ASN A 56 4.91 5.03 -3.75
CA ASN A 56 4.56 4.42 -2.49
C ASN A 56 3.04 4.26 -2.40
N CYS A 57 2.57 3.01 -2.49
CA CYS A 57 1.17 2.63 -2.46
C CYS A 57 0.88 1.92 -1.12
N ILE A 58 0.30 2.65 -0.17
CA ILE A 58 -0.04 2.13 1.17
C ILE A 58 -1.55 2.01 1.30
N LEU A 59 -2.06 0.78 1.38
CA LEU A 59 -3.47 0.45 1.61
C LEU A 59 -4.40 1.16 0.62
N GLN A 60 -4.05 1.12 -0.67
CA GLN A 60 -4.80 1.82 -1.73
C GLN A 60 -5.16 0.92 -2.91
N LEU A 61 -4.35 -0.08 -3.25
CA LEU A 61 -4.53 -0.84 -4.49
C LEU A 61 -5.73 -1.78 -4.40
N HIS A 62 -6.02 -2.34 -3.22
CA HIS A 62 -7.22 -3.18 -3.02
C HIS A 62 -8.51 -2.46 -3.42
N LYS A 63 -8.55 -1.13 -3.28
CA LYS A 63 -9.71 -0.31 -3.66
C LYS A 63 -9.97 -0.26 -5.16
N MET A 64 -9.07 -0.76 -5.99
CA MET A 64 -9.22 -0.84 -7.45
C MET A 64 -9.73 -2.21 -7.92
N LEU A 65 -9.84 -3.19 -7.01
CA LEU A 65 -10.27 -4.56 -7.34
C LEU A 65 -11.79 -4.70 -7.46
N TYR A 66 -12.53 -3.58 -7.45
CA TYR A 66 -13.98 -3.59 -7.66
C TYR A 66 -14.36 -3.93 -9.11
N ASP A 67 -13.46 -3.66 -10.05
CA ASP A 67 -13.62 -4.01 -11.45
C ASP A 67 -13.15 -5.45 -11.72
N GLU A 68 -14.11 -6.34 -11.96
CA GLU A 68 -13.85 -7.76 -12.22
C GLU A 68 -13.02 -8.01 -13.49
N SER A 69 -13.01 -7.06 -14.44
CA SER A 69 -12.15 -7.16 -15.62
C SER A 69 -10.67 -6.87 -15.33
N GLY A 70 -10.38 -6.33 -14.14
CA GLY A 70 -9.05 -5.88 -13.72
C GLY A 70 -8.55 -4.64 -14.47
N GLY A 71 -9.43 -3.95 -15.22
CA GLY A 71 -9.09 -2.81 -16.04
C GLY A 71 -8.64 -1.59 -15.25
N VAL A 72 -9.38 -1.24 -14.19
CA VAL A 72 -9.04 -0.10 -13.33
C VAL A 72 -7.64 -0.25 -12.72
N LEU A 73 -7.33 -1.42 -12.16
CA LEU A 73 -5.99 -1.69 -11.62
C LEU A 73 -4.92 -1.66 -12.70
N ARG A 74 -5.16 -2.30 -13.86
CA ARG A 74 -4.20 -2.34 -14.97
C ARG A 74 -3.88 -0.93 -15.48
N ASP A 75 -4.89 -0.09 -15.64
CA ASP A 75 -4.72 1.26 -16.17
C ASP A 75 -3.95 2.14 -15.16
N PHE A 76 -4.23 2.00 -13.85
CA PHE A 76 -3.48 2.69 -12.80
C PHE A 76 -2.02 2.22 -12.71
N LEU A 77 -1.78 0.91 -12.78
CA LEU A 77 -0.44 0.34 -12.82
C LEU A 77 0.30 0.76 -14.11
N GLY A 78 -0.41 0.91 -15.23
CA GLY A 78 0.10 1.48 -16.47
C GLY A 78 0.53 2.94 -16.32
N LEU A 79 -0.28 3.75 -15.61
CA LEU A 79 0.08 5.12 -15.25
C LEU A 79 1.35 5.15 -14.40
N ILE A 80 1.46 4.29 -13.37
CA ILE A 80 2.68 4.17 -12.57
C ILE A 80 3.88 3.82 -13.45
N ARG A 81 3.76 2.86 -14.38
CA ARG A 81 4.86 2.52 -15.29
C ARG A 81 5.27 3.69 -16.18
N SER A 82 4.32 4.52 -16.61
CA SER A 82 4.60 5.69 -17.44
C SER A 82 5.44 6.77 -16.73
N THR A 83 5.53 6.73 -15.40
CA THR A 83 6.43 7.61 -14.63
C THR A 83 7.87 7.09 -14.57
N ASN A 84 8.18 5.95 -15.19
CA ASN A 84 9.47 5.26 -15.13
C ASN A 84 10.05 5.13 -13.69
N PRO A 85 9.30 4.55 -12.74
CA PRO A 85 9.72 4.49 -11.35
C PRO A 85 10.88 3.51 -11.15
N MET A 86 11.89 3.91 -10.37
CA MET A 86 12.95 3.00 -9.94
C MET A 86 12.43 1.94 -8.97
N VAL A 87 11.48 2.33 -8.12
CA VAL A 87 10.84 1.45 -7.14
C VAL A 87 9.38 1.83 -6.95
N VAL A 88 8.54 0.81 -6.81
CA VAL A 88 7.17 0.89 -6.32
C VAL A 88 7.10 0.08 -5.03
N LEU A 89 6.88 0.76 -3.91
CA LEU A 89 6.58 0.14 -2.63
C LEU A 89 5.08 -0.09 -2.53
N MET A 90 4.70 -1.30 -2.14
CA MET A 90 3.32 -1.70 -1.94
C MET A 90 3.17 -2.26 -0.53
N ALA A 91 2.25 -1.69 0.23
CA ALA A 91 1.84 -2.19 1.54
C ALA A 91 0.33 -2.43 1.52
N GLU A 92 -0.09 -3.66 1.75
CA GLU A 92 -1.49 -4.10 1.66
C GLU A 92 -1.86 -5.00 2.83
N GLN A 93 -3.15 -5.05 3.19
CA GLN A 93 -3.68 -5.97 4.20
C GLN A 93 -3.51 -7.42 3.72
N GLU A 94 -2.94 -8.29 4.56
CA GLU A 94 -2.78 -9.72 4.30
C GLU A 94 -4.07 -10.46 4.70
N ALA A 95 -5.09 -10.38 3.85
CA ALA A 95 -6.41 -10.96 4.13
C ALA A 95 -7.11 -11.46 2.87
N LYS A 96 -8.13 -12.30 3.01
CA LYS A 96 -8.93 -12.85 1.90
C LYS A 96 -10.36 -12.33 1.94
N HIS A 97 -10.52 -11.01 1.87
CA HIS A 97 -11.83 -10.35 1.99
C HIS A 97 -12.55 -10.17 0.66
N ASN A 98 -11.90 -10.45 -0.47
CA ASN A 98 -12.48 -10.25 -1.80
C ASN A 98 -13.19 -11.50 -2.39
N VAL A 99 -13.48 -12.51 -1.57
CA VAL A 99 -14.17 -13.72 -2.04
C VAL A 99 -15.65 -13.46 -2.39
N PRO A 100 -16.24 -14.15 -3.38
CA PRO A 100 -17.63 -13.90 -3.79
C PRO A 100 -18.68 -14.26 -2.73
N LEU A 101 -18.43 -15.29 -1.91
CA LEU A 101 -19.38 -15.77 -0.91
C LEU A 101 -19.37 -14.90 0.35
N LEU A 102 -20.52 -14.35 0.72
CA LEU A 102 -20.69 -13.52 1.93
C LEU A 102 -20.25 -14.25 3.20
N GLU A 103 -20.63 -15.52 3.38
CA GLU A 103 -20.28 -16.31 4.57
C GLU A 103 -18.76 -16.39 4.77
N LEU A 104 -18.01 -16.61 3.69
CA LEU A 104 -16.56 -16.63 3.73
C LEU A 104 -15.98 -15.24 4.00
N ARG A 105 -16.54 -14.17 3.41
CA ARG A 105 -16.11 -12.80 3.74
C ARG A 105 -16.30 -12.48 5.21
N VAL A 106 -17.44 -12.85 5.80
CA VAL A 106 -17.72 -12.66 7.23
C VAL A 106 -16.73 -13.45 8.08
N SER A 107 -16.52 -14.73 7.77
CA SER A 107 -15.59 -15.59 8.51
C SER A 107 -14.16 -15.05 8.46
N ASN A 108 -13.66 -14.71 7.26
CA ASN A 108 -12.31 -14.19 7.07
C ASN A 108 -12.13 -12.83 7.75
N SER A 109 -13.16 -11.97 7.71
CA SER A 109 -13.14 -10.67 8.40
C SER A 109 -13.09 -10.86 9.91
N LEU A 110 -13.87 -11.79 10.47
CA LEU A 110 -13.87 -12.06 11.90
C LEU A 110 -12.49 -12.55 12.35
N GLU A 111 -11.87 -13.47 11.63
CA GLU A 111 -10.51 -13.96 11.90
C GLU A 111 -9.50 -12.80 11.89
N TYR A 112 -9.44 -12.04 10.80
CA TYR A 112 -8.49 -10.94 10.63
C TYR A 112 -8.69 -9.83 11.65
N TYR A 113 -9.91 -9.30 11.77
CA TYR A 113 -10.18 -8.16 12.65
C TYR A 113 -10.20 -8.55 14.13
N SER A 114 -10.43 -9.81 14.51
CA SER A 114 -10.22 -10.24 15.90
C SER A 114 -8.76 -10.06 16.32
N ALA A 115 -7.80 -10.40 15.45
CA ALA A 115 -6.38 -10.17 15.73
C ALA A 115 -6.03 -8.67 15.75
N VAL A 116 -6.58 -7.88 14.82
CA VAL A 116 -6.40 -6.42 14.82
C VAL A 116 -6.92 -5.80 16.13
N PHE A 117 -8.13 -6.15 16.57
CA PHE A 117 -8.71 -5.62 17.79
C PHE A 117 -8.01 -6.12 19.06
N ASP A 118 -7.54 -7.39 19.11
CA ASP A 118 -6.67 -7.87 20.21
C ASP A 118 -5.36 -7.06 20.27
N SER A 119 -4.80 -6.70 19.10
CA SER A 119 -3.59 -5.88 19.02
C SER A 119 -3.78 -4.45 19.51
N ILE A 120 -4.95 -3.86 19.22
CA ILE A 120 -5.33 -2.53 19.71
C ILE A 120 -5.55 -2.58 21.22
N ASP A 121 -6.25 -3.60 21.73
CA ASP A 121 -6.53 -3.75 23.15
C ASP A 121 -5.26 -3.89 23.99
N ALA A 122 -4.28 -4.66 23.48
CA ALA A 122 -2.97 -4.80 24.08
C ALA A 122 -2.12 -3.50 24.05
N SER A 123 -2.42 -2.58 23.13
CA SER A 123 -1.60 -1.38 22.89
C SER A 123 -2.21 -0.09 23.44
N LEU A 124 -3.54 -0.02 23.61
CA LEU A 124 -4.26 1.21 23.93
C LEU A 124 -5.34 1.00 25.01
N PRO A 125 -5.41 1.88 26.04
CA PRO A 125 -6.48 1.83 27.05
C PRO A 125 -7.88 1.96 26.44
N LEU A 126 -8.87 1.31 27.06
CA LEU A 126 -10.28 1.31 26.63
C LEU A 126 -10.88 2.71 26.48
N ASN A 127 -10.51 3.67 27.33
CA ASN A 127 -11.00 5.04 27.29
C ASN A 127 -10.18 5.97 26.38
N SER A 128 -9.25 5.44 25.60
CA SER A 128 -8.43 6.22 24.68
C SER A 128 -9.27 6.72 23.50
N SER A 129 -9.32 8.05 23.31
CA SER A 129 -9.98 8.64 22.14
C SER A 129 -9.32 8.23 20.82
N VAL A 130 -8.02 7.93 20.84
CA VAL A 130 -7.28 7.39 19.68
C VAL A 130 -7.76 5.98 19.36
N ARG A 131 -7.95 5.13 20.37
CA ARG A 131 -8.47 3.78 20.21
C ARG A 131 -9.85 3.81 19.54
N ILE A 132 -10.77 4.61 20.09
CA ILE A 132 -12.14 4.72 19.55
C ILE A 132 -12.12 5.12 18.07
N LYS A 133 -11.29 6.09 17.67
CA LYS A 133 -11.17 6.52 16.27
C LYS A 133 -10.62 5.42 15.36
N ILE A 134 -9.65 4.64 15.83
CA ILE A 134 -9.07 3.52 15.08
C ILE A 134 -10.12 2.39 14.92
N GLU A 135 -10.83 2.05 16.00
CA GLU A 135 -11.90 1.04 15.96
C GLU A 135 -13.06 1.48 15.05
N GLU A 136 -13.45 2.75 15.06
CA GLU A 136 -14.44 3.32 14.14
C GLU A 136 -13.98 3.26 12.68
N MET A 137 -12.70 3.48 12.40
CA MET A 137 -12.12 3.32 11.06
C MET A 137 -12.25 1.87 10.58
N PHE A 138 -11.84 0.90 11.39
CA PHE A 138 -11.97 -0.52 11.04
C PHE A 138 -13.43 -0.98 10.97
N ALA A 139 -14.33 -0.44 11.78
CA ALA A 139 -15.76 -0.72 11.69
C ALA A 139 -16.35 -0.31 10.33
N LYS A 140 -15.86 0.80 9.73
CA LYS A 140 -16.26 1.20 8.37
C LYS A 140 -15.73 0.23 7.32
N GLU A 141 -14.50 -0.27 7.48
CA GLU A 141 -13.95 -1.28 6.58
C GLU A 141 -14.75 -2.59 6.64
N ILE A 142 -14.98 -3.11 7.84
CA ILE A 142 -15.78 -4.32 8.08
C ILE A 142 -17.18 -4.16 7.47
N ARG A 143 -17.81 -3.00 7.68
CA ARG A 143 -19.11 -2.69 7.08
C ARG A 143 -19.04 -2.73 5.56
N ASN A 144 -18.00 -2.18 4.94
CA ASN A 144 -17.85 -2.22 3.48
C ASN A 144 -17.67 -3.66 2.96
N ILE A 145 -16.85 -4.48 3.63
CA ILE A 145 -16.60 -5.87 3.25
C ILE A 145 -17.88 -6.72 3.31
N VAL A 146 -18.68 -6.55 4.36
CA VAL A 146 -19.82 -7.42 4.66
C VAL A 146 -21.12 -6.93 4.03
N ALA A 147 -21.39 -5.63 4.06
CA ALA A 147 -22.71 -5.09 3.73
C ALA A 147 -22.86 -4.53 2.31
N PHE A 148 -21.76 -4.38 1.56
CA PHE A 148 -21.78 -3.82 0.21
C PHE A 148 -21.44 -4.89 -0.83
N GLU A 149 -21.79 -4.64 -2.09
CA GLU A 149 -21.47 -5.49 -3.24
C GLU A 149 -21.14 -4.63 -4.48
N GLY A 150 -20.70 -5.28 -5.56
CA GLY A 150 -20.37 -4.61 -6.82
C GLY A 150 -19.31 -3.52 -6.65
N SER A 151 -19.48 -2.40 -7.35
CA SER A 151 -18.56 -1.25 -7.27
C SER A 151 -18.54 -0.55 -5.92
N ASP A 152 -19.63 -0.67 -5.13
CA ASP A 152 -19.73 0.01 -3.84
C ASP A 152 -18.95 -0.71 -2.72
N ARG A 153 -18.56 -1.98 -2.96
CA ARG A 153 -17.60 -2.70 -2.13
C ARG A 153 -16.18 -2.46 -2.65
N PHE A 154 -15.39 -1.66 -1.94
CA PHE A 154 -14.03 -1.30 -2.32
C PHE A 154 -12.96 -1.82 -1.34
N GLU A 155 -13.32 -2.24 -0.13
CA GLU A 155 -12.40 -2.88 0.82
C GLU A 155 -12.19 -4.36 0.44
N ARG A 156 -11.43 -4.57 -0.64
CA ARG A 156 -11.23 -5.87 -1.30
C ARG A 156 -9.84 -6.43 -1.06
N HIS A 157 -9.52 -6.72 0.20
CA HIS A 157 -8.20 -7.23 0.56
C HIS A 157 -7.93 -8.60 -0.04
N GLU A 158 -6.69 -8.79 -0.48
CA GLU A 158 -6.16 -10.00 -1.09
C GLU A 158 -4.84 -10.40 -0.42
N SER A 159 -4.54 -11.70 -0.41
CA SER A 159 -3.25 -12.20 0.08
C SER A 159 -2.08 -11.71 -0.77
N PHE A 160 -0.88 -11.66 -0.19
CA PHE A 160 0.33 -11.30 -0.93
C PHE A 160 0.58 -12.22 -2.13
N ALA A 161 0.18 -13.50 -2.05
CA ALA A 161 0.29 -14.43 -3.17
C ALA A 161 -0.52 -13.97 -4.40
N GLU A 162 -1.73 -13.44 -4.19
CA GLU A 162 -2.55 -12.89 -5.27
C GLU A 162 -2.01 -11.55 -5.76
N TRP A 163 -1.60 -10.66 -4.84
CA TRP A 163 -0.94 -9.40 -5.21
C TRP A 163 0.31 -9.63 -6.07
N ARG A 164 1.12 -10.64 -5.74
CA ARG A 164 2.30 -11.00 -6.52
C ARG A 164 1.94 -11.39 -7.95
N LYS A 165 0.87 -12.17 -8.15
CA LYS A 165 0.36 -12.49 -9.49
C LYS A 165 -0.11 -11.24 -10.23
N LEU A 166 -0.89 -10.40 -9.57
CA LEU A 166 -1.43 -9.15 -10.16
C LEU A 166 -0.30 -8.22 -10.60
N MET A 167 0.71 -7.99 -9.74
CA MET A 167 1.84 -7.13 -10.06
C MET A 167 2.66 -7.69 -11.23
N VAL A 168 2.97 -8.99 -11.23
CA VAL A 168 3.69 -9.64 -12.34
C VAL A 168 2.93 -9.55 -13.65
N ASN A 169 1.62 -9.85 -13.64
CA ASN A 169 0.76 -9.79 -14.82
C ASN A 169 0.65 -8.37 -15.40
N ASN A 170 0.88 -7.34 -14.57
CA ASN A 170 0.89 -5.94 -14.98
C ASN A 170 2.29 -5.38 -15.29
N GLY A 171 3.27 -6.26 -15.51
CA GLY A 171 4.58 -5.87 -16.02
C GLY A 171 5.54 -5.34 -14.95
N PHE A 172 5.40 -5.81 -13.70
CA PHE A 172 6.35 -5.53 -12.62
C PHE A 172 7.13 -6.77 -12.22
N ARG A 173 8.37 -6.56 -11.79
CA ARG A 173 9.21 -7.58 -11.17
C ARG A 173 9.40 -7.25 -9.70
N ASN A 174 9.26 -8.27 -8.84
CA ASN A 174 9.56 -8.13 -7.42
C ASN A 174 11.07 -7.92 -7.20
N MET A 175 11.43 -7.05 -6.27
CA MET A 175 12.82 -6.72 -5.95
C MET A 175 13.38 -7.50 -4.74
N GLY A 176 12.52 -8.21 -4.00
CA GLY A 176 12.86 -8.87 -2.75
C GLY A 176 13.04 -7.88 -1.59
N ILE A 177 13.04 -8.41 -0.37
CA ILE A 177 13.38 -7.72 0.87
C ILE A 177 14.70 -8.29 1.38
N GLY A 178 15.75 -7.47 1.34
CA GLY A 178 17.08 -7.85 1.78
C GLY A 178 17.18 -8.03 3.29
N ASP A 179 18.30 -8.61 3.73
CA ASP A 179 18.56 -8.85 5.15
C ASP A 179 18.74 -7.57 5.96
N ARG A 180 19.22 -6.50 5.31
CA ARG A 180 19.35 -5.17 5.93
C ARG A 180 17.98 -4.59 6.26
N GLU A 181 17.06 -4.62 5.29
CA GLU A 181 15.68 -4.13 5.45
C GLU A 181 14.95 -4.96 6.51
N MET A 182 15.19 -6.28 6.53
CA MET A 182 14.67 -7.18 7.57
C MET A 182 15.21 -6.81 8.96
N LEU A 183 16.52 -6.61 9.10
CA LEU A 183 17.15 -6.28 10.37
C LEU A 183 16.64 -4.94 10.92
N GLN A 184 16.54 -3.92 10.07
CA GLN A 184 15.99 -2.62 10.46
C GLN A 184 14.53 -2.73 10.91
N SER A 185 13.72 -3.52 10.21
CA SER A 185 12.33 -3.76 10.57
C SER A 185 12.21 -4.46 11.93
N ARG A 186 13.07 -5.46 12.19
CA ARG A 186 13.13 -6.14 13.49
C ARG A 186 13.58 -5.21 14.62
N MET A 187 14.54 -4.32 14.36
CA MET A 187 14.97 -3.33 15.33
C MET A 187 13.84 -2.36 15.67
N LEU A 188 13.12 -1.86 14.67
CA LEU A 188 11.96 -1.00 14.88
C LEU A 188 10.89 -1.71 15.70
N LEU A 189 10.60 -2.99 15.41
CA LEU A 189 9.60 -3.73 16.16
C LEU A 189 9.98 -3.91 17.63
N LYS A 190 11.27 -4.15 17.93
CA LYS A 190 11.79 -4.24 19.31
C LYS A 190 11.71 -2.94 20.09
N MET A 191 11.57 -1.78 19.42
CA MET A 191 11.35 -0.50 20.10
C MET A 191 9.94 -0.41 20.71
N TYR A 192 9.00 -1.24 20.26
CA TYR A 192 7.66 -1.35 20.84
C TYR A 192 7.62 -2.49 21.86
N SER A 193 7.08 -2.23 23.05
CA SER A 193 6.98 -3.20 24.15
C SER A 193 5.82 -4.19 23.93
N CYS A 194 5.80 -4.91 22.80
CA CYS A 194 4.79 -5.90 22.51
C CYS A 194 5.38 -7.14 21.81
N GLU A 195 5.56 -8.22 22.57
CA GLU A 195 6.14 -9.49 22.08
C GLU A 195 5.19 -10.29 21.18
N LYS A 196 3.91 -9.90 21.11
CA LYS A 196 2.93 -10.56 20.25
C LYS A 196 3.14 -10.23 18.77
N TYR A 197 3.78 -9.11 18.42
CA TYR A 197 4.07 -8.84 17.01
C TYR A 197 5.29 -9.63 16.53
N SER A 198 5.22 -10.12 15.29
CA SER A 198 6.33 -10.80 14.63
C SER A 198 6.48 -10.35 13.17
N LEU A 199 7.65 -10.64 12.59
CA LEU A 199 7.96 -10.33 11.19
C LEU A 199 8.36 -11.61 10.47
N VAL A 200 7.69 -11.88 9.35
CA VAL A 200 7.87 -13.08 8.52
C VAL A 200 8.23 -12.66 7.09
N LYS A 201 9.27 -13.27 6.52
CA LYS A 201 9.58 -13.10 5.09
C LYS A 201 8.65 -14.01 4.28
N GLN A 202 8.05 -13.45 3.24
CA GLN A 202 7.19 -14.18 2.31
C GLN A 202 8.01 -14.73 1.16
N GLY A 203 7.83 -16.02 0.84
CA GLY A 203 8.57 -16.71 -0.22
C GLY A 203 10.02 -17.04 0.14
N GLU A 204 10.59 -18.05 -0.51
CA GLU A 204 12.00 -18.45 -0.33
C GLU A 204 12.97 -17.34 -0.79
N ASP A 205 12.53 -16.49 -1.72
CA ASP A 205 13.24 -15.32 -2.24
C ASP A 205 13.09 -14.07 -1.36
N GLY A 206 12.29 -14.14 -0.28
CA GLY A 206 11.99 -12.97 0.55
C GLY A 206 11.24 -11.88 -0.23
N ALA A 207 10.33 -12.26 -1.13
CA ALA A 207 9.56 -11.36 -1.99
C ALA A 207 8.73 -10.30 -1.25
N GLY A 208 8.43 -10.52 0.03
CA GLY A 208 7.71 -9.58 0.88
C GLY A 208 8.06 -9.74 2.35
N LEU A 209 7.64 -8.76 3.14
CA LEU A 209 7.78 -8.75 4.60
C LEU A 209 6.41 -8.55 5.23
N THR A 210 5.95 -9.54 5.99
CA THR A 210 4.65 -9.54 6.64
C THR A 210 4.81 -9.23 8.13
N LEU A 211 4.05 -8.25 8.61
CA LEU A 211 3.79 -8.02 10.03
C LEU A 211 2.65 -8.92 10.48
N CYS A 212 2.90 -9.72 11.51
CA CYS A 212 1.91 -10.62 12.10
C CYS A 212 1.61 -10.20 13.54
N TRP A 213 0.36 -10.44 13.97
CA TRP A 213 -0.02 -10.47 15.38
C TRP A 213 -0.18 -11.91 15.81
N GLN A 214 0.72 -12.36 16.70
CA GLN A 214 0.96 -13.76 16.98
C GLN A 214 1.24 -14.51 15.66
N GLU A 215 0.39 -15.47 15.32
CA GLU A 215 0.46 -16.23 14.06
C GLU A 215 -0.41 -15.62 12.95
N GLN A 216 -1.26 -14.62 13.24
CA GLN A 216 -2.16 -14.02 12.26
C GLN A 216 -1.41 -12.96 11.42
N PRO A 217 -1.29 -13.15 10.10
CA PRO A 217 -0.77 -12.11 9.21
C PRO A 217 -1.70 -10.90 9.18
N LEU A 218 -1.13 -9.69 9.25
CA LEU A 218 -1.90 -8.44 9.21
C LEU A 218 -1.59 -7.64 7.95
N TYR A 219 -0.34 -7.30 7.71
CA TYR A 219 0.05 -6.44 6.60
C TYR A 219 1.31 -6.96 5.93
N THR A 220 1.36 -6.92 4.60
CA THR A 220 2.55 -7.28 3.84
C THR A 220 3.08 -6.09 3.07
N VAL A 221 4.39 -5.84 3.20
CA VAL A 221 5.14 -4.84 2.45
C VAL A 221 6.01 -5.53 1.40
N SER A 222 6.05 -4.99 0.19
CA SER A 222 6.88 -5.51 -0.91
C SER A 222 7.37 -4.39 -1.82
N ALA A 223 8.46 -4.66 -2.54
CA ALA A 223 9.09 -3.72 -3.46
C ALA A 223 9.10 -4.27 -4.89
N TRP A 224 8.82 -3.40 -5.86
CA TRP A 224 8.63 -3.74 -7.26
C TRP A 224 9.34 -2.75 -8.16
N THR A 225 9.67 -3.17 -9.37
CA THR A 225 10.18 -2.29 -10.44
C THR A 225 9.52 -2.67 -11.76
N PRO A 226 9.24 -1.72 -12.68
CA PRO A 226 8.74 -2.05 -14.01
C PRO A 226 9.70 -2.98 -14.74
N ILE A 227 9.15 -3.89 -15.54
CA ILE A 227 9.93 -4.63 -16.51
C ILE A 227 10.09 -3.72 -17.73
N ASP A 228 11.34 -3.44 -18.12
CA ASP A 228 11.65 -2.73 -19.34
C ASP A 228 11.05 -3.49 -20.53
N VAL A 229 10.17 -2.83 -21.27
CA VAL A 229 9.74 -3.33 -22.58
C VAL A 229 10.90 -3.01 -23.53
N ALA A 230 11.93 -3.87 -23.55
CA ALA A 230 12.99 -3.79 -24.54
C ALA A 230 12.36 -3.92 -25.93
N GLY A 231 12.16 -2.80 -26.61
CA GLY A 231 11.40 -2.72 -27.85
C GLY A 231 11.21 -1.31 -28.40
N SER A 232 12.17 -0.41 -28.22
CA SER A 232 12.35 0.70 -29.16
C SER A 232 13.80 0.75 -29.58
N SER A 233 13.99 0.59 -30.87
CA SER A 233 15.25 0.39 -31.56
C SER A 233 16.23 1.51 -31.23
N SER A 234 17.33 1.18 -30.54
CA SER A 234 18.55 1.94 -30.67
C SER A 234 19.11 1.66 -32.08
N SER A 235 18.62 2.38 -33.08
CA SER A 235 19.31 2.51 -34.35
C SER A 235 20.62 3.23 -34.07
N VAL A 236 21.68 2.45 -33.89
CA VAL A 236 23.05 2.93 -33.89
C VAL A 236 23.29 3.56 -35.25
N SER A 237 23.30 4.89 -35.29
CA SER A 237 23.89 5.65 -36.38
C SER A 237 25.40 5.52 -36.22
N GLN A 238 26.07 4.79 -37.11
CA GLN A 238 27.50 4.97 -37.31
C GLN A 238 27.74 5.94 -38.47
N PRO A 239 28.83 6.74 -38.39
CA PRO A 239 29.16 7.78 -39.35
C PRO A 239 29.60 7.24 -40.72
#